data_AF-A0A2K3N9X2-F1
#
_entry.id   AF-A0A2K3N9X2-F1
#
_cell.length_a   1.000
_cell.length_b   1.000
_cell.length_c   1.000
_cell.angle_alpha   90.00
_cell.angle_beta   90.00
_cell.angle_gamma   90.00
#
_symmetry.space_group_name_H-M   'P 1'
#
loop_
_entity.id
_entity.type
_entity.pdbx_description
1 polymer ?
#
loop_
_entity_poly.entity_id
_entity_poly.type
_entity_poly.pdbx_seq_one_letter_code
_entity_poly.pdbx_strand_id
1 'polypeptide(L)'
;VKPLFWVEAQVEKHSKSRIEITVKARSQFKERSTATNVEIELPVPADATTPNVRTSMGSAAYAPEKDALIWKIRSFPGGKEYMLRAEFRLPSITDEEAAPERKAPIRVKFEIPYFTVSGIQLAFKGEFLKCFDTYEMVSELVVGPSEMVTVGS
;
A
#
# COMPACT_ATOMS: atom_id res chain seq x y z
N VAL A 1 13.78 11.74 -10.23
CA VAL A 1 12.44 11.65 -10.87
C VAL A 1 11.42 11.46 -9.75
N LYS A 2 10.35 12.26 -9.71
CA LYS A 2 9.33 12.16 -8.65
C LYS A 2 8.38 10.99 -8.95
N PRO A 3 8.18 10.01 -8.05
CA PRO A 3 7.29 8.88 -8.31
C PRO A 3 5.83 9.36 -8.42
N LEU A 4 4.97 8.61 -9.13
CA LEU A 4 3.56 9.01 -9.34
C LEU A 4 2.70 8.75 -8.10
N PHE A 5 2.97 7.66 -7.40
CA PHE A 5 2.46 7.41 -6.07
C PHE A 5 3.61 7.36 -5.07
N TRP A 6 3.29 7.74 -3.85
CA TRP A 6 4.15 7.59 -2.70
C TRP A 6 3.39 6.74 -1.71
N VAL A 7 3.88 5.54 -1.45
CA VAL A 7 3.24 4.60 -0.52
C VAL A 7 4.22 4.30 0.59
N GLU A 8 3.84 4.72 1.78
CA GLU A 8 4.54 4.41 3.02
C GLU A 8 3.69 3.42 3.79
N ALA A 9 4.34 2.40 4.33
CA ALA A 9 3.70 1.49 5.24
C ALA A 9 4.58 1.35 6.48
N GLN A 10 3.94 1.39 7.63
CA GLN A 10 4.54 1.34 8.95
C GLN A 10 3.90 0.18 9.69
N VAL A 11 4.74 -0.66 10.29
CA VAL A 11 4.29 -1.77 11.13
C VAL A 11 4.65 -1.47 12.56
N GLU A 12 3.65 -1.38 13.43
CA GLU A 12 3.79 -1.18 14.86
C GLU A 12 3.38 -2.47 15.58
N LYS A 13 4.30 -3.04 16.36
CA LYS A 13 4.04 -4.23 17.17
C LYS A 13 3.61 -3.78 18.56
N HIS A 14 2.33 -3.92 18.89
CA HIS A 14 1.79 -3.65 20.22
C HIS A 14 1.75 -4.96 21.04
N SER A 15 2.74 -5.17 21.90
CA SER A 15 2.87 -6.40 22.72
C SER A 15 2.99 -7.69 21.88
N LYS A 16 3.05 -8.86 22.53
CA LYS A 16 3.24 -10.16 21.87
C LYS A 16 2.04 -10.66 21.05
N SER A 17 0.90 -9.98 21.08
CA SER A 17 -0.37 -10.51 20.53
C SER A 17 -1.09 -9.55 19.57
N ARG A 18 -0.56 -8.34 19.31
CA ARG A 18 -1.21 -7.37 18.41
C ARG A 18 -0.18 -6.71 17.51
N ILE A 19 -0.48 -6.68 16.22
CA ILE A 19 0.29 -5.94 15.22
C ILE A 19 -0.65 -4.98 14.54
N GLU A 20 -0.23 -3.73 14.42
CA GLU A 20 -0.90 -2.72 13.66
C GLU A 20 -0.08 -2.36 12.42
N ILE A 21 -0.72 -2.40 11.26
CA ILE A 21 -0.13 -1.98 10.00
C ILE A 21 -0.87 -0.73 9.54
N THR A 22 -0.12 0.36 9.43
CA THR A 22 -0.60 1.65 8.93
C THR A 22 0.01 1.91 7.56
N VAL A 23 -0.82 2.15 6.56
CA VAL A 23 -0.41 2.42 5.19
C VAL A 23 -0.94 3.78 4.76
N LYS A 24 -0.05 4.63 4.26
CA LYS A 24 -0.34 5.94 3.70
C LYS A 24 0.00 5.91 2.22
N ALA A 25 -1.02 6.08 1.39
CA ALA A 25 -0.85 6.21 -0.05
C ALA A 25 -1.13 7.66 -0.44
N ARG A 26 -0.22 8.27 -1.19
CA ARG A 26 -0.32 9.65 -1.66
C ARG A 26 -0.07 9.72 -3.16
N SER A 27 -0.95 10.41 -3.88
CA SER A 27 -0.75 10.69 -5.31
C SER A 27 0.10 11.94 -5.47
N GLN A 28 1.15 11.85 -6.28
CA GLN A 28 2.11 12.93 -6.54
C GLN A 28 1.97 13.54 -7.94
N PHE A 29 1.05 13.04 -8.76
CA PHE A 29 0.67 13.60 -10.06
C PHE A 29 -0.29 14.80 -9.93
N LYS A 30 -0.49 15.52 -11.04
CA LYS A 30 -1.32 16.74 -11.10
C LYS A 30 -2.77 16.44 -10.72
N GLU A 31 -3.39 17.34 -9.95
CA GLU A 31 -4.77 17.26 -9.46
C GLU A 31 -5.82 17.06 -10.56
N ARG A 32 -5.56 17.57 -11.77
CA ARG A 32 -6.42 17.36 -12.95
C ARG A 32 -6.46 15.91 -13.46
N SER A 33 -5.55 15.06 -12.99
CA SER A 33 -5.44 13.66 -13.37
C SER A 33 -5.94 12.82 -12.20
N THR A 34 -6.56 11.70 -12.50
CA THR A 34 -7.13 10.79 -11.51
C THR A 34 -6.72 9.38 -11.90
N ALA A 35 -6.11 8.66 -10.97
CA ALA A 35 -5.82 7.25 -11.16
C ALA A 35 -7.10 6.44 -10.89
N THR A 36 -7.36 5.46 -11.73
CA THR A 36 -8.46 4.51 -11.60
C THR A 36 -7.93 3.11 -11.32
N ASN A 37 -8.78 2.27 -10.74
CA ASN A 37 -8.46 0.86 -10.50
C ASN A 37 -7.15 0.68 -9.71
N VAL A 38 -6.96 1.49 -8.67
CA VAL A 38 -5.76 1.44 -7.84
C VAL A 38 -5.87 0.23 -6.92
N GLU A 39 -4.89 -0.66 -7.00
CA GLU A 39 -4.77 -1.86 -6.19
C GLU A 39 -3.40 -1.85 -5.49
N ILE A 40 -3.42 -1.80 -4.17
CA ILE A 40 -2.22 -1.81 -3.33
C ILE A 40 -2.19 -3.17 -2.62
N GLU A 41 -1.20 -3.98 -2.95
CA GLU A 41 -0.92 -5.29 -2.35
C GLU A 41 0.10 -5.12 -1.23
N LEU A 42 -0.36 -5.35 0.00
CA LEU A 42 0.43 -5.20 1.21
C LEU A 42 0.80 -6.59 1.72
N PRO A 43 2.09 -6.94 1.84
CA PRO A 43 2.47 -8.20 2.47
C PRO A 43 2.04 -8.19 3.95
N VAL A 44 1.49 -9.30 4.41
CA VAL A 44 1.19 -9.49 5.83
C VAL A 44 1.91 -10.75 6.33
N PRO A 45 2.22 -10.84 7.62
CA PRO A 45 2.84 -12.05 8.16
C PRO A 45 1.92 -13.26 7.97
N ALA A 46 2.49 -14.45 7.71
CA ALA A 46 1.73 -15.68 7.48
C ALA A 46 0.86 -16.09 8.70
N ASP A 47 1.29 -15.73 9.92
CA ASP A 47 0.55 -15.96 11.17
C ASP A 47 -0.58 -14.94 11.42
N ALA A 48 -0.83 -14.03 10.48
CA ALA A 48 -1.91 -13.06 10.56
C ALA A 48 -3.28 -13.74 10.59
N THR A 49 -3.99 -13.61 11.72
CA THR A 49 -5.44 -13.86 11.74
C THR A 49 -6.18 -12.76 10.98
N THR A 50 -7.43 -12.99 10.55
CA THR A 50 -8.30 -12.01 9.88
C THR A 50 -8.17 -10.61 10.52
N PRO A 51 -7.61 -9.63 9.78
CA PRO A 51 -7.39 -8.30 10.33
C PRO A 51 -8.68 -7.52 10.49
N ASN A 52 -8.71 -6.64 11.49
CA ASN A 52 -9.67 -5.55 11.55
C ASN A 52 -9.14 -4.39 10.72
N VAL A 53 -9.73 -4.17 9.55
CA VAL A 53 -9.24 -3.16 8.60
C VAL A 53 -10.16 -1.94 8.61
N ARG A 54 -9.54 -0.77 8.69
CA ARG A 54 -10.17 0.54 8.54
C ARG A 54 -9.48 1.31 7.44
N THR A 55 -10.24 1.73 6.43
CA THR A 55 -9.73 2.49 5.29
C THR A 55 -10.46 3.82 5.15
N SER A 56 -9.74 4.90 4.87
CA SER A 56 -10.36 6.20 4.58
C SER A 56 -11.12 6.21 3.25
N MET A 57 -10.71 5.37 2.30
CA MET A 57 -11.30 5.28 0.96
C MET A 57 -11.16 3.88 0.38
N GLY A 58 -12.14 3.45 -0.43
CA GLY A 58 -12.11 2.15 -1.09
C GLY A 58 -12.50 1.00 -0.18
N SER A 59 -11.93 -0.18 -0.43
CA SER A 59 -12.18 -1.38 0.36
C SER A 59 -10.92 -2.23 0.41
N ALA A 60 -10.65 -2.83 1.56
CA ALA A 60 -9.51 -3.71 1.75
C ALA A 60 -9.97 -5.12 2.11
N ALA A 61 -9.36 -6.12 1.50
CA ALA A 61 -9.67 -7.52 1.70
C ALA A 61 -8.39 -8.31 1.96
N TYR A 62 -8.41 -9.15 2.98
CA TYR A 62 -7.29 -10.05 3.28
C TYR A 62 -7.36 -11.27 2.37
N ALA A 63 -6.26 -11.56 1.66
CA ALA A 63 -6.09 -12.69 0.76
C ALA A 63 -5.06 -13.67 1.37
N PRO A 64 -5.50 -14.67 2.16
CA PRO A 64 -4.60 -15.62 2.80
C PRO A 64 -3.83 -16.48 1.79
N GLU A 65 -4.40 -16.74 0.62
CA GLU A 65 -3.75 -17.44 -0.50
C GLU A 65 -2.48 -16.76 -1.04
N LYS A 66 -2.33 -15.47 -0.75
CA LYS A 66 -1.19 -14.64 -1.21
C LYS A 66 -0.40 -14.05 -0.04
N ASP A 67 -0.77 -14.38 1.19
CA ASP A 67 -0.24 -13.76 2.41
C ASP A 67 -0.23 -12.22 2.32
N ALA A 68 -1.30 -11.65 1.76
CA ALA A 68 -1.36 -10.23 1.44
C ALA A 68 -2.72 -9.60 1.75
N LEU A 69 -2.71 -8.34 2.16
CA LEU A 69 -3.88 -7.49 2.25
C LEU A 69 -4.00 -6.66 0.98
N ILE A 70 -5.09 -6.83 0.25
CA ILE A 70 -5.36 -6.14 -1.00
C ILE A 70 -6.26 -4.94 -0.73
N TRP A 71 -5.74 -3.74 -0.94
CA TRP A 71 -6.50 -2.50 -0.83
C TRP A 71 -6.87 -1.95 -2.21
N LYS A 72 -8.17 -1.90 -2.49
CA LYS A 72 -8.72 -1.46 -3.77
C LYS A 72 -9.39 -0.11 -3.66
N ILE A 73 -8.99 0.83 -4.50
CA ILE A 73 -9.55 2.17 -4.60
C ILE A 73 -9.97 2.42 -6.05
N ARG A 74 -11.26 2.66 -6.27
CA ARG A 74 -11.81 2.86 -7.63
C ARG A 74 -11.27 4.12 -8.30
N SER A 75 -11.09 5.18 -7.53
CA SER A 75 -10.69 6.50 -8.01
C SER A 75 -9.81 7.20 -6.98
N PHE A 76 -8.61 7.59 -7.41
CA PHE A 76 -7.60 8.26 -6.61
C PHE A 76 -7.20 9.57 -7.31
N PRO A 77 -7.77 10.71 -6.88
CA PRO A 77 -7.46 12.02 -7.47
C PRO A 77 -5.99 12.42 -7.23
N GLY A 78 -5.40 13.19 -8.15
CA GLY A 78 -4.05 13.72 -7.97
C GLY A 78 -3.95 14.68 -6.77
N GLY A 79 -2.81 14.69 -6.09
CA GLY A 79 -2.57 15.54 -4.92
C GLY A 79 -3.34 15.13 -3.66
N LYS A 80 -3.98 13.96 -3.63
CA LYS A 80 -4.69 13.42 -2.46
C LYS A 80 -3.85 12.41 -1.70
N GLU A 81 -4.25 12.19 -0.46
CA GLU A 81 -3.69 11.18 0.42
C GLU A 81 -4.84 10.36 1.04
N TYR A 82 -4.65 9.06 1.10
CA TYR A 82 -5.55 8.14 1.77
C TYR A 82 -4.76 7.22 2.69
N MET A 83 -5.43 6.77 3.75
CA MET A 83 -4.83 5.92 4.77
C MET A 83 -5.63 4.63 4.92
N LEU A 84 -4.90 3.54 5.18
CA LEU A 84 -5.43 2.25 5.60
C LEU A 84 -4.74 1.88 6.91
N ARG A 85 -5.53 1.35 7.86
CA ARG A 85 -5.05 0.81 9.12
C ARG A 85 -5.60 -0.60 9.28
N ALA A 86 -4.75 -1.58 9.48
CA ALA A 86 -5.11 -2.97 9.69
C ALA A 86 -4.55 -3.46 11.03
N GLU A 87 -5.44 -3.88 11.92
CA GLU A 87 -5.07 -4.48 13.20
C GLU A 87 -5.16 -6.01 13.08
N PHE A 88 -4.03 -6.68 13.28
CA PHE A 88 -3.90 -8.12 13.32
C PHE A 88 -3.78 -8.57 14.77
N ARG A 89 -4.48 -9.65 15.11
CA ARG A 89 -4.25 -10.38 16.36
C ARG A 89 -3.38 -11.58 16.06
N LEU A 90 -2.34 -11.75 16.86
CA LEU A 90 -1.48 -12.92 16.80
C LEU A 90 -1.86 -13.89 17.94
N PRO A 91 -1.99 -15.19 17.65
CA PRO A 91 -2.08 -16.20 18.69
C PRO A 91 -0.75 -16.26 19.47
N SER A 92 -0.83 -16.34 20.79
CA SER A 92 0.31 -16.29 21.72
C SER A 92 1.17 -17.56 21.67
N ILE A 93 1.83 -17.87 20.56
CA ILE A 93 2.82 -18.95 20.48
C ILE A 93 4.01 -18.41 19.67
N THR A 94 5.10 -18.17 20.41
CA THR A 94 6.54 -18.15 20.05
C THR A 94 6.92 -18.06 18.56
N ASP A 95 7.80 -17.15 18.13
CA ASP A 95 9.21 -17.19 18.52
C ASP A 95 9.92 -15.83 18.38
N GLU A 96 10.89 -15.59 19.27
CA GLU A 96 11.69 -14.37 19.41
C GLU A 96 12.82 -14.26 18.37
N GLU A 97 12.74 -15.01 17.25
CA GLU A 97 13.86 -15.17 16.33
C GLU A 97 13.44 -15.42 14.87
N ALA A 98 12.46 -14.66 14.37
CA ALA A 98 12.15 -14.60 12.93
C ALA A 98 12.45 -13.20 12.36
N ALA A 99 13.72 -12.79 12.43
CA ALA A 99 14.26 -11.81 11.49
C ALA A 99 15.12 -12.58 10.46
N PRO A 100 15.16 -12.19 9.18
CA PRO A 100 14.73 -10.92 8.62
C PRO A 100 13.33 -11.06 8.02
N GLU A 101 12.42 -10.18 8.45
CA GLU A 101 11.19 -9.83 7.75
C GLU A 101 11.56 -9.33 6.34
N ARG A 102 11.86 -10.23 5.39
CA ARG A 102 11.89 -9.94 3.96
C ARG A 102 10.46 -9.70 3.52
N LYS A 103 9.93 -8.58 4.00
CA LYS A 103 8.62 -8.08 3.64
C LYS A 103 8.66 -7.92 2.13
N ALA A 104 7.87 -8.76 1.45
CA ALA A 104 7.74 -8.65 0.01
C ALA A 104 7.43 -7.19 -0.34
N PRO A 105 7.99 -6.64 -1.40
CA PRO A 105 7.74 -5.24 -1.71
C PRO A 105 6.25 -4.97 -1.87
N ILE A 106 5.80 -3.81 -1.42
CA ILE A 106 4.42 -3.36 -1.61
C ILE A 106 4.24 -3.12 -3.09
N ARG A 107 3.29 -3.84 -3.70
CA ARG A 107 2.97 -3.65 -5.11
C ARG A 107 1.81 -2.70 -5.25
N VAL A 108 1.96 -1.71 -6.12
CA VAL A 108 0.90 -0.75 -6.43
C VAL A 108 0.62 -0.84 -7.91
N LYS A 109 -0.60 -1.26 -8.25
CA LYS A 109 -1.13 -1.28 -9.60
C LYS A 109 -2.12 -0.14 -9.76
N PHE A 110 -2.01 0.61 -10.84
CA PHE A 110 -2.95 1.69 -11.12
C PHE A 110 -2.99 2.01 -12.60
N GLU A 111 -4.08 2.64 -13.02
CA GLU A 111 -4.30 3.09 -14.38
C GLU A 111 -4.56 4.59 -14.36
N ILE A 112 -3.82 5.39 -15.13
CA ILE A 112 -4.12 6.82 -15.28
C ILE A 112 -4.51 7.09 -16.73
N PRO A 113 -5.81 7.33 -17.03
CA PRO A 113 -6.22 7.64 -18.37
C PRO A 113 -5.53 8.92 -18.84
N TYR A 114 -5.04 8.91 -20.09
CA TYR A 114 -4.41 10.06 -20.76
C TYR A 114 -3.07 10.51 -20.17
N PHE A 115 -2.42 9.71 -19.30
CA PHE A 115 -1.10 10.03 -18.76
C PHE A 115 -0.02 9.11 -19.34
N THR A 116 0.90 9.69 -20.12
CA THR A 116 2.07 8.99 -20.67
C THR A 116 3.33 9.44 -19.94
N VAL A 117 3.90 8.61 -19.07
CA VAL A 117 5.20 8.94 -18.43
C VAL A 117 6.33 8.93 -19.46
N SER A 118 6.15 8.18 -20.56
CA SER A 118 7.10 8.11 -21.67
C SER A 118 7.15 9.39 -22.52
N GLY A 119 6.27 10.38 -22.29
CA GLY A 119 6.25 11.63 -23.06
C GLY A 119 5.73 11.49 -24.50
N ILE A 120 5.29 10.31 -24.91
CA ILE A 120 4.74 10.05 -26.24
C ILE A 120 3.27 10.47 -26.23
N GLN A 121 2.94 11.55 -26.94
CA GLN A 121 1.57 11.97 -27.22
C GLN A 121 1.25 11.55 -28.67
N LEU A 122 0.48 10.47 -28.85
CA LEU A 122 -0.04 10.10 -30.17
C LEU A 122 -1.26 10.97 -30.48
N ALA A 123 -1.05 12.18 -30.98
CA ALA A 123 -2.11 13.00 -31.54
C ALA A 123 -2.40 12.56 -32.98
N PHE A 124 -3.23 11.53 -33.16
CA PHE A 124 -3.82 11.23 -34.47
C PHE A 124 -5.10 12.05 -34.65
N LYS A 125 -5.23 12.67 -35.83
CA LYS A 125 -6.33 13.57 -36.21
C LYS A 125 -7.71 13.01 -35.81
N GLY A 126 -8.30 13.58 -34.76
CA GLY A 126 -9.73 13.46 -34.46
C GLY A 126 -10.17 12.37 -33.49
N GLU A 127 -9.30 11.44 -33.08
CA GLU A 127 -9.66 10.39 -32.12
C GLU A 127 -8.67 10.35 -30.95
N PHE A 128 -9.13 10.73 -29.76
CA PHE A 128 -8.35 10.59 -28.52
C PHE A 128 -8.22 9.10 -28.19
N LEU A 129 -7.12 8.48 -28.63
CA LEU A 129 -6.74 7.16 -28.14
C LEU A 129 -6.57 7.24 -26.63
N LYS A 130 -7.47 6.57 -25.89
CA LYS A 130 -7.32 6.38 -24.44
C LYS A 130 -6.09 5.50 -24.23
N CYS A 131 -4.95 6.13 -23.96
CA CYS A 131 -3.78 5.42 -23.48
C CYS A 131 -4.09 4.97 -22.04
N PHE A 132 -4.37 3.67 -21.89
CA PHE A 132 -4.38 2.99 -20.61
C PHE A 132 -3.00 2.41 -20.41
N ASP A 133 -2.21 3.02 -19.54
CA ASP A 133 -0.92 2.48 -19.13
C ASP A 133 -1.09 1.91 -17.72
N THR A 134 -0.79 0.62 -17.56
CA THR A 134 -0.83 -0.08 -16.28
C THR A 134 0.53 0.04 -15.64
N TYR A 135 0.62 0.80 -14.55
CA TYR A 135 1.86 0.99 -13.83
C TYR A 135 1.96 0.01 -12.67
N GLU A 136 3.11 -0.65 -12.53
CA GLU A 136 3.48 -1.41 -11.34
C GLU A 136 4.60 -0.68 -10.61
N MET A 137 4.39 -0.35 -9.34
CA MET A 137 5.42 0.20 -8.47
C MET A 137 5.67 -0.69 -7.26
N VAL A 138 6.92 -0.68 -6.82
CA VAL A 138 7.47 -1.50 -5.75
C VAL A 138 7.96 -0.54 -4.67
N SER A 139 7.31 -0.53 -3.50
CA SER A 139 7.75 0.28 -2.35
C SER A 139 8.27 -0.62 -1.23
N GLU A 140 9.31 -0.17 -0.52
CA GLU A 140 9.85 -0.87 0.65
C GLU A 140 8.96 -0.64 1.87
N LEU A 141 8.75 -1.71 2.66
CA LEU A 141 8.03 -1.63 3.92
C LEU A 141 8.98 -1.11 5.00
N VAL A 142 8.73 0.12 5.46
CA VAL A 142 9.55 0.73 6.53
C VAL A 142 9.12 0.14 7.87
N VAL A 143 9.99 -0.67 8.46
CA VAL A 143 9.78 -1.18 9.82
C VAL A 143 10.29 -0.12 10.78
N GLY A 144 9.38 0.65 11.37
CA GLY A 144 9.74 1.60 12.42
C GLY A 144 10.35 0.86 13.62
N PRO A 145 11.32 1.43 14.33
CA PRO A 145 11.79 0.84 15.57
C PRO A 145 10.60 0.79 16.53
N SER A 146 10.24 -0.42 16.98
CA SER A 146 9.47 -0.56 18.22
C SER A 146 10.31 0.11 19.30
N GLU A 147 9.96 1.33 19.71
CA GLU A 147 10.60 1.95 20.87
C GLU A 147 10.48 0.96 22.03
N MET A 148 11.59 0.30 22.36
CA MET A 148 11.74 -0.36 23.64
C MET A 148 11.72 0.77 24.67
N VAL A 149 10.55 0.99 25.27
CA VAL A 149 10.43 1.82 26.46
C VAL A 149 11.26 1.12 27.53
N THR A 150 12.52 1.52 27.67
CA THR A 150 13.33 1.15 28.82
C THR A 150 12.75 1.92 29.99
N VAL A 151 11.91 1.26 30.78
CA VAL A 151 11.57 1.74 32.12
C VAL A 151 12.84 1.62 32.97
N GLY A 152 13.61 2.70 32.99
CA GLY A 152 14.69 2.91 33.95
C GLY A 152 14.11 3.06 35.36
N SER A 153 14.80 2.40 36.29
CA SER A 153 14.42 2.01 37.66
C SER A 153 13.98 3.12 38.61
#